data_AF-A0A1Q3SFJ8-F1
#
_entry.id   AF-A0A1Q3SFJ8-F1
#
_cell.length_a   1.000
_cell.length_b   1.000
_cell.length_c   1.000
_cell.angle_alpha   90.00
_cell.angle_beta   90.00
_cell.angle_gamma   90.00
#
_symmetry.space_group_name_H-M   'P 1'
#
loop_
_entity.id
_entity.type
_entity.pdbx_description
1 polymer ?
#
loop_
_entity_poly.entity_id
_entity_poly.type
_entity_poly.pdbx_seq_one_letter_code
_entity_poly.pdbx_strand_id
1 'polypeptide(L)'
;MDKPITDKSQLRKFGFILSFGMIGIFGVLIPFLKDHLTPSWPYAIGIVILIPTLIQPLWLKAIYTPWMKLGAMLGWFNTRVLLGILFFFLITPMGILMRLGKKDPMQRSFDKNKQSYRILPHPERNSQHMEKPY
;
A
#
# COMPACT_ATOMS: atom_id res chain seq x y z
N MET A 1 17.72 9.80 -14.15
CA MET A 1 17.00 10.34 -15.33
C MET A 1 15.53 10.38 -14.98
N ASP A 2 15.03 11.52 -14.51
CA ASP A 2 13.62 11.70 -14.20
C ASP A 2 12.82 11.69 -15.50
N LYS A 3 12.10 10.59 -15.73
CA LYS A 3 11.20 10.45 -16.86
C LYS A 3 10.05 11.44 -16.65
N PRO A 4 9.65 12.24 -17.66
CA PRO A 4 8.51 13.14 -17.50
C PRO A 4 7.29 12.31 -17.10
N ILE A 5 6.53 12.83 -16.14
CA ILE A 5 5.32 12.26 -15.50
C ILE A 5 4.27 11.77 -16.53
N THR A 6 4.43 12.19 -17.79
CA THR A 6 3.56 11.86 -18.92
C THR A 6 4.35 11.25 -20.09
N ASP A 7 5.01 10.12 -19.85
CA ASP A 7 5.54 9.28 -20.92
C ASP A 7 4.38 8.72 -21.77
N LYS A 8 4.47 8.82 -23.11
CA LYS A 8 3.41 8.36 -24.03
C LYS A 8 3.05 6.89 -23.79
N SER A 9 4.03 6.07 -23.40
CA SER A 9 3.81 4.65 -23.06
C SER A 9 2.91 4.49 -21.83
N GLN A 10 3.07 5.32 -20.80
CA GLN A 10 2.25 5.27 -19.59
C GLN A 10 0.80 5.67 -19.87
N LEU A 11 0.59 6.70 -20.69
CA LEU A 11 -0.76 7.13 -21.08
C LEU A 11 -1.47 6.05 -21.91
N ARG A 12 -0.75 5.34 -22.78
CA ARG A 12 -1.30 4.19 -23.53
C ARG A 12 -1.69 3.05 -22.61
N LYS A 13 -0.82 2.67 -21.68
CA LYS A 13 -1.12 1.61 -20.68
C LYS A 13 -2.35 1.98 -19.86
N PHE A 14 -2.42 3.21 -19.37
CA PHE A 14 -3.58 3.71 -18.64
C PHE A 14 -4.87 3.61 -19.47
N GLY A 15 -4.83 4.07 -20.72
CA GLY A 15 -5.98 3.99 -21.63
C GLY A 15 -6.44 2.56 -21.91
N PHE A 16 -5.50 1.62 -22.12
CA PHE A 16 -5.83 0.21 -22.28
C PHE A 16 -6.44 -0.38 -21.00
N ILE A 17 -5.84 -0.11 -19.84
CA ILE A 17 -6.34 -0.60 -18.55
C ILE A 17 -7.75 -0.07 -18.28
N LEU A 18 -8.01 1.22 -18.53
CA LEU A 18 -9.35 1.79 -18.35
C LEU A 18 -10.36 1.19 -19.31
N SER A 19 -10.01 1.07 -20.59
CA SER A 19 -10.94 0.61 -21.64
C SER A 19 -11.29 -0.87 -21.46
N PHE A 20 -10.27 -1.72 -21.32
CA PHE A 20 -10.48 -3.15 -21.08
C PHE A 20 -11.06 -3.42 -19.69
N GLY A 21 -10.69 -2.64 -18.67
CA GLY A 21 -11.29 -2.72 -17.35
C GLY A 21 -12.78 -2.39 -17.38
N MET A 22 -13.17 -1.32 -18.08
CA MET A 22 -14.58 -0.92 -18.21
C MET A 22 -15.40 -1.99 -18.95
N ILE A 23 -14.91 -2.46 -20.09
CA ILE A 23 -15.60 -3.49 -20.89
C ILE A 23 -15.63 -4.84 -20.15
N GLY A 24 -14.50 -5.26 -19.59
CA GLY A 24 -14.36 -6.56 -18.94
C GLY A 24 -15.14 -6.65 -17.64
N ILE A 25 -15.06 -5.65 -16.76
CA ILE A 25 -15.76 -5.67 -15.47
C ILE A 25 -17.25 -5.39 -15.65
N PHE A 26 -17.60 -4.26 -16.29
CA PHE A 26 -19.00 -3.82 -16.35
C PHE A 26 -19.77 -4.39 -17.54
N GLY A 27 -19.09 -4.69 -18.65
CA GLY A 27 -19.71 -5.31 -19.82
C GLY A 27 -19.76 -6.84 -19.75
N VAL A 28 -18.77 -7.51 -19.15
CA VAL A 28 -18.71 -8.98 -19.17
C VAL A 28 -18.91 -9.59 -17.79
N LEU A 29 -18.08 -9.24 -16.80
CA LEU A 29 -18.02 -9.92 -15.51
C LEU A 29 -19.29 -9.72 -14.68
N ILE A 30 -19.77 -8.48 -14.52
CA ILE A 30 -20.97 -8.19 -13.73
C ILE A 30 -22.23 -8.80 -14.35
N PRO A 31 -22.49 -8.66 -15.67
CA PRO A 31 -23.64 -9.30 -16.30
C PRO A 31 -23.59 -10.83 -16.22
N PHE A 32 -22.40 -11.41 -16.39
CA PHE A 32 -22.19 -12.86 -16.27
C PHE A 32 -22.47 -13.38 -14.86
N LEU A 33 -22.15 -12.62 -13.81
CA LEU A 33 -22.44 -13.03 -12.42
C LEU A 33 -23.90 -12.82 -11.99
N LYS A 34 -24.66 -11.99 -12.70
CA LYS A 34 -26.00 -11.54 -12.27
C LYS A 34 -27.14 -11.94 -13.20
N ASP A 35 -26.88 -12.73 -14.25
CA ASP A 35 -27.84 -13.14 -15.29
C ASP A 35 -28.72 -11.99 -15.79
N HIS A 36 -28.13 -10.79 -15.89
CA HIS A 36 -28.84 -9.58 -16.29
C HIS A 36 -28.51 -9.20 -17.73
N LEU A 37 -29.44 -8.51 -18.40
CA LEU A 37 -29.22 -7.93 -19.72
C LEU A 37 -27.92 -7.13 -19.72
N THR A 38 -27.01 -7.50 -20.61
CA THR A 38 -25.70 -6.86 -20.72
C THR A 38 -25.90 -5.37 -21.05
N PRO A 39 -25.56 -4.44 -20.15
CA PRO A 39 -25.68 -3.04 -20.44
C PRO A 39 -24.74 -2.70 -21.60
N SER A 40 -25.24 -2.00 -22.62
CA SER A 40 -24.45 -1.64 -23.81
C SER A 40 -23.53 -0.43 -23.57
N TRP A 41 -23.83 0.39 -22.57
CA TRP A 41 -23.08 1.61 -22.25
C TRP A 41 -21.58 1.39 -21.92
N PRO A 42 -21.14 0.33 -21.22
CA PRO A 42 -19.73 0.12 -20.92
C PRO A 42 -18.89 -0.14 -22.17
N TYR A 43 -19.47 -0.78 -23.20
CA TYR A 43 -18.82 -0.98 -24.49
C TYR A 43 -18.64 0.35 -25.23
N ALA A 44 -19.67 1.19 -25.25
CA ALA A 44 -19.59 2.51 -25.86
C ALA A 44 -18.51 3.37 -25.19
N ILE A 45 -18.48 3.43 -23.86
CA ILE A 45 -17.48 4.19 -23.12
C ILE A 45 -16.06 3.61 -23.31
N GLY A 46 -15.92 2.28 -23.25
CA GLY A 46 -14.64 1.61 -23.47
C GLY A 46 -14.07 1.91 -24.86
N ILE A 47 -14.90 1.85 -25.91
CA ILE A 47 -14.48 2.16 -27.29
C ILE A 47 -14.09 3.64 -27.43
N VAL A 48 -14.88 4.56 -26.86
CA VAL A 48 -14.60 6.00 -26.87
C VAL A 48 -13.26 6.33 -26.20
N ILE A 49 -12.84 5.56 -25.19
CA ILE A 49 -11.53 5.72 -24.54
C ILE A 49 -10.42 5.01 -25.32
N LEU A 50 -10.72 3.88 -25.97
CA LEU A 50 -9.76 3.10 -26.75
C LEU A 50 -9.28 3.84 -28.01
N ILE A 51 -10.18 4.53 -28.71
CA ILE A 51 -9.88 5.31 -29.92
C ILE A 51 -8.76 6.35 -29.69
N PRO A 52 -8.86 7.28 -28.72
CA PRO A 52 -7.81 8.26 -28.46
C PRO A 52 -6.55 7.61 -27.87
N THR A 53 -6.66 6.44 -27.22
CA THR A 53 -5.50 5.67 -26.76
C THR A 53 -4.62 5.21 -27.93
N LEU A 54 -5.25 4.77 -29.03
CA LEU A 54 -4.57 4.32 -30.25
C LEU A 54 -4.05 5.47 -31.10
N ILE A 55 -4.87 6.49 -31.34
CA ILE A 55 -4.57 7.59 -32.27
C ILE A 55 -3.61 8.60 -31.64
N GLN A 56 -4.01 9.23 -30.53
CA GLN A 56 -3.23 10.29 -29.90
C GLN A 56 -3.38 10.24 -28.37
N PRO A 57 -2.49 9.51 -27.66
CA PRO A 57 -2.61 9.32 -26.22
C PRO A 57 -2.43 10.62 -25.43
N LEU A 58 -1.94 11.69 -26.05
CA LEU A 58 -1.77 13.00 -25.39
C LEU A 58 -3.09 13.59 -24.87
N TRP A 59 -4.24 13.28 -25.50
CA TRP A 59 -5.55 13.74 -25.00
C TRP A 59 -5.89 13.13 -23.64
N LEU A 60 -5.48 11.88 -23.41
CA LEU A 60 -5.68 11.20 -22.13
C LEU A 60 -4.87 11.87 -21.00
N LYS A 61 -3.89 12.73 -21.30
CA LYS A 61 -3.10 13.44 -20.28
C LYS A 61 -3.97 14.26 -19.34
N ALA A 62 -5.00 14.93 -19.88
CA ALA A 62 -5.89 15.79 -19.11
C ALA A 62 -6.67 15.00 -18.06
N ILE A 63 -7.02 13.74 -18.35
CA ILE A 63 -7.73 12.83 -17.44
C ILE A 63 -6.74 12.07 -16.54
N TYR A 64 -5.63 11.61 -17.10
CA TYR A 64 -4.60 10.84 -16.40
C TYR A 64 -3.99 11.63 -15.23
N THR A 65 -3.67 12.91 -15.44
CA THR A 65 -3.00 13.73 -14.42
C THR A 65 -3.81 13.88 -13.13
N PRO A 66 -5.08 14.32 -13.15
CA PRO A 66 -5.89 14.38 -11.94
C PRO A 66 -6.18 12.99 -11.37
N TRP A 67 -6.38 11.97 -12.21
CA TRP A 67 -6.60 10.60 -11.75
C TRP A 67 -5.41 10.06 -10.94
N MET A 68 -4.19 10.27 -11.42
CA MET A 68 -2.98 9.87 -10.70
C MET A 68 -2.79 10.68 -9.41
N LYS A 69 -3.14 11.96 -9.40
CA LYS A 69 -3.10 12.79 -8.18
C LYS A 69 -4.08 12.28 -7.13
N LEU A 70 -5.29 11.90 -7.53
CA LEU A 70 -6.27 11.27 -6.65
C LEU A 70 -5.76 9.93 -6.11
N GLY A 71 -5.20 9.08 -6.99
CA GLY A 71 -4.58 7.82 -6.58
C GLY A 71 -3.45 8.01 -5.56
N ALA A 72 -2.59 9.01 -5.76
CA ALA A 72 -1.52 9.34 -4.82
C ALA A 72 -2.07 9.84 -3.46
N MET A 73 -3.10 10.69 -3.49
CA MET A 73 -3.76 11.17 -2.26
C MET A 73 -4.44 10.03 -1.49
N LEU A 74 -5.13 9.14 -2.21
CA LEU A 74 -5.70 7.93 -1.63
C LEU A 74 -4.63 6.99 -1.08
N GLY A 75 -3.51 6.81 -1.78
CA GLY A 75 -2.39 6.01 -1.30
C GLY A 75 -1.78 6.55 -0.01
N TRP A 76 -1.59 7.88 0.06
CA TRP A 76 -1.11 8.56 1.27
C TRP A 76 -2.08 8.38 2.45
N PHE A 77 -3.38 8.50 2.18
CA PHE A 77 -4.42 8.29 3.19
C PHE A 77 -4.47 6.82 3.65
N ASN A 78 -4.47 5.88 2.71
CA ASN A 78 -4.54 4.45 2.96
C ASN A 78 -3.39 3.98 3.86
N THR A 79 -2.16 4.39 3.57
CA THR A 79 -0.99 4.00 4.40
C THR A 79 -1.15 4.49 5.83
N ARG A 80 -1.62 5.73 6.07
CA ARG A 80 -1.84 6.25 7.43
C ARG A 80 -2.98 5.56 8.15
N VAL A 81 -4.09 5.31 7.45
CA VAL A 81 -5.24 4.61 8.02
C VAL A 81 -4.86 3.18 8.38
N LEU A 82 -4.21 2.46 7.46
CA LEU A 82 -3.78 1.08 7.70
C LEU A 82 -2.80 0.99 8.88
N LEU A 83 -1.82 1.89 8.94
CA LEU A 83 -0.87 1.94 10.06
C LEU A 83 -1.55 2.33 11.38
N GLY A 84 -2.50 3.27 11.34
CA GLY A 84 -3.29 3.69 12.50
C GLY A 84 -4.16 2.55 13.04
N ILE A 85 -4.83 1.81 12.15
CA ILE A 85 -5.62 0.63 12.51
C ILE A 85 -4.70 -0.43 13.11
N LEU A 86 -3.59 -0.77 12.47
CA LEU A 86 -2.60 -1.72 12.99
C LEU A 86 -2.12 -1.34 14.39
N PHE A 87 -1.77 -0.06 14.58
CA PHE A 87 -1.31 0.43 15.86
C PHE A 87 -2.40 0.35 16.94
N PHE A 88 -3.63 0.76 16.62
CA PHE A 88 -4.70 0.81 17.60
C PHE A 88 -5.28 -0.57 17.92
N PHE A 89 -5.36 -1.48 16.94
CA PHE A 89 -5.99 -2.80 17.13
C PHE A 89 -5.02 -3.93 17.43
N LEU A 90 -3.74 -3.82 17.07
CA LEU A 90 -2.74 -4.85 17.42
C LEU A 90 -1.79 -4.34 18.49
N ILE A 91 -1.08 -3.24 18.24
CA ILE A 91 0.03 -2.80 19.11
C ILE A 91 -0.49 -2.28 20.45
N THR A 92 -1.52 -1.45 20.42
CA THR A 92 -2.10 -0.82 21.62
C THR A 92 -2.69 -1.84 22.60
N PRO A 93 -3.58 -2.77 22.19
CA PRO A 93 -4.11 -3.78 23.11
C PRO A 93 -3.02 -4.74 23.58
N MET A 94 -2.04 -5.08 22.74
CA MET A 94 -0.89 -5.88 23.18
C MET A 94 -0.11 -5.16 24.30
N GLY A 95 0.13 -3.85 24.17
CA GLY A 95 0.73 -3.04 25.22
C GLY A 95 -0.12 -2.98 26.50
N ILE A 96 -1.44 -2.86 26.37
CA ILE A 96 -2.37 -2.88 27.51
C ILE A 96 -2.33 -4.25 28.21
N LEU A 97 -2.40 -5.34 27.45
CA LEU A 97 -2.30 -6.72 27.95
C LEU A 97 -0.98 -6.94 28.71
N MET A 98 0.15 -6.47 28.17
CA MET A 98 1.45 -6.55 28.85
C MET A 98 1.48 -5.73 30.13
N ARG A 99 0.88 -4.53 30.14
CA ARG A 99 0.78 -3.68 31.33
C ARG A 99 -0.08 -4.31 32.42
N LEU A 100 -1.21 -4.91 32.05
CA LEU A 100 -2.07 -5.66 32.97
C LEU A 100 -1.37 -6.90 33.53
N GLY A 101 -0.62 -7.61 32.69
CA GLY A 101 0.20 -8.76 33.09
C GLY A 101 1.47 -8.42 33.86
N LYS A 102 1.72 -7.13 34.18
CA LYS A 102 2.97 -6.63 34.79
C LYS A 102 4.25 -7.07 34.07
N LYS A 103 4.16 -7.39 32.78
CA LYS A 103 5.31 -7.81 31.96
C LYS A 103 5.97 -6.57 31.37
N ASP A 104 7.18 -6.26 31.84
CA ASP A 104 8.01 -5.18 31.32
C ASP A 104 9.31 -5.76 30.72
N PRO A 105 9.28 -6.25 29.47
CA PRO A 105 10.46 -6.86 28.84
C PRO A 105 11.58 -5.84 28.61
N MET A 106 11.27 -4.55 28.61
CA MET A 106 12.26 -3.48 28.43
C MET A 106 12.75 -2.90 29.75
N GLN A 107 12.35 -3.46 30.90
CA GLN A 107 12.76 -3.01 32.25
C GLN A 107 12.68 -1.47 32.40
N ARG A 108 11.60 -0.88 31.89
CA ARG A 108 11.36 0.57 31.86
C ARG A 108 11.04 1.14 33.23
N SER A 109 10.65 0.30 34.20
CA SER A 109 10.42 0.74 35.57
C SER A 109 11.70 1.24 36.23
N PHE A 110 11.64 2.45 36.81
CA PHE A 110 12.76 3.03 37.54
C PHE A 110 12.91 2.34 38.91
N ASP A 111 14.00 1.60 39.08
CA ASP A 111 14.49 1.01 40.32
C ASP A 111 15.50 1.92 41.01
N LYS A 112 15.14 2.46 42.18
CA LYS A 112 15.99 3.34 42.99
C LYS A 112 17.16 2.61 43.66
N ASN A 113 17.09 1.28 43.78
CA ASN A 113 18.10 0.47 44.46
C ASN A 113 19.16 -0.07 43.48
N LYS A 114 18.98 0.11 42.17
CA LYS A 114 20.00 -0.25 41.18
C LYS A 114 21.08 0.83 41.07
N GLN A 115 22.34 0.43 41.21
CA GLN A 115 23.50 1.29 40.99
C GLN A 115 23.65 1.71 39.51
N SER A 116 23.19 0.87 38.56
CA SER A 116 23.18 1.18 37.13
C SER A 116 22.18 0.29 36.38
N TYR A 117 21.61 0.80 35.29
CA TYR A 117 20.81 0.02 34.33
C TYR A 117 21.66 -0.59 33.21
N ARG A 118 22.97 -0.40 33.23
CA ARG A 118 23.87 -0.90 32.20
C ARG A 118 23.93 -2.43 32.28
N ILE A 119 23.52 -3.09 31.20
CA ILE A 119 23.72 -4.53 31.04
C ILE A 119 25.22 -4.74 30.76
N LEU A 120 25.93 -5.30 31.72
CA LEU A 120 27.34 -5.62 31.55
C LEU A 120 27.49 -6.77 30.54
N PRO A 121 28.47 -6.72 29.63
CA PRO A 121 28.77 -7.85 28.76
C PRO A 121 29.05 -9.09 29.61
N HIS A 122 28.53 -10.25 29.18
CA HIS A 122 28.89 -11.51 29.84
C HIS A 122 30.42 -11.69 29.79
N PRO A 123 31.06 -12.06 30.92
CA PRO A 123 32.51 -12.12 31.05
C PRO A 123 33.17 -13.22 30.18
N GLU A 124 32.40 -14.18 29.68
CA GLU A 124 32.90 -15.27 28.83
C GLU A 124 32.80 -14.95 27.34
N ARG A 125 33.57 -13.95 26.88
CA ARG A 125 33.84 -13.79 25.45
C ARG A 125 34.99 -14.71 25.05
N ASN A 126 34.68 -15.98 24.80
CA ASN A 126 35.62 -16.90 24.16
C ASN A 126 35.93 -16.40 22.73
N SER A 127 37.18 -16.50 22.26
CA SER A 127 37.60 -16.07 20.92
C SER A 127 36.77 -16.72 19.80
N GLN A 128 36.30 -17.95 20.03
CA GLN A 128 35.41 -18.68 19.12
C GLN A 128 34.04 -18.01 18.90
N HIS A 129 33.57 -17.19 19.84
CA HIS A 129 32.31 -16.43 19.71
C HIS A 129 32.43 -15.27 18.68
N MET A 130 33.66 -14.92 18.28
CA MET A 130 33.92 -13.96 17.19
C MET A 130 33.94 -14.66 15.82
N GLU A 131 34.18 -15.96 15.77
CA GLU A 131 34.24 -16.75 14.53
C GLU A 131 32.85 -17.10 13.99
N LYS A 132 31.84 -17.20 14.87
CA LYS A 132 30.44 -17.46 14.51
C LYS A 132 29.51 -16.45 15.19
N PRO A 133 29.16 -15.34 14.50
CA PRO A 133 28.41 -14.25 15.10
C PRO A 133 26.89 -14.48 15.22
N TYR A 134 26.39 -15.66 14.82
CA TYR A 134 24.97 -16.02 14.82
C TYR A 134 24.73 -17.33 15.55
#